data_AF-A0A350C5Y4-F1
#
_entry.id   AF-A0A350C5Y4-F1
#
_cell.length_a   1.000
_cell.length_b   1.000
_cell.length_c   1.000
_cell.angle_alpha   90.00
_cell.angle_beta   90.00
_cell.angle_gamma   90.00
#
_symmetry.space_group_name_H-M   'P 1'
#
loop_
_entity.id
_entity.type
_entity.pdbx_description
1 polymer ?
#
loop_
_entity_poly.entity_id
_entity_poly.type
_entity_poly.pdbx_seq_one_letter_code
_entity_poly.pdbx_strand_id
1 'polypeptide(L)' 'AAYLPTLKAKGAKSVKVCTLLLKPEAVQHDLELAYVGFEIPNEFVIGYGLDYNGRGRNLGAIYSIVANK' A
#
# COMPACT_ATOMS: atom_id res chain seq x y z
N ALA A 1 4.72 10.92 -1.49
CA ALA A 1 5.95 10.95 -0.66
C ALA A 1 6.06 12.16 0.28
N ALA A 2 5.02 12.98 0.46
CA ALA A 2 5.13 14.30 1.09
C ALA A 2 5.71 14.32 2.51
N TYR A 3 5.64 13.20 3.25
CA TYR A 3 6.14 13.11 4.62
C TYR A 3 7.63 12.73 4.75
N LEU A 4 8.25 12.19 3.71
CA LEU A 4 9.66 11.76 3.79
C LEU A 4 10.62 12.92 4.11
N PRO A 5 10.48 14.12 3.51
CA PRO A 5 11.30 15.27 3.87
C PRO A 5 11.14 15.67 5.34
N THR A 6 9.92 15.62 5.88
CA THR A 6 9.65 15.95 7.29
C THR A 6 10.35 14.99 8.25
N LEU A 7 10.37 13.69 7.94
CA LEU A 7 11.07 12.71 8.77
C LEU A 7 12.59 12.95 8.79
N LYS A 8 13.18 13.29 7.63
CA LYS A 8 14.59 13.68 7.55
C LYS A 8 14.86 14.96 8.33
N ALA A 9 14.02 15.97 8.21
CA ALA A 9 14.14 17.23 8.94
C ALA A 9 14.05 17.06 10.47
N LYS A 10 13.31 16.06 10.95
CA LYS A 10 13.23 15.69 12.37
C LYS A 10 14.44 14.88 12.88
N GLY A 11 15.47 14.68 12.06
CA GLY A 11 16.72 14.02 12.47
C GLY A 11 16.71 12.49 12.32
N ALA A 12 15.83 11.92 11.48
CA ALA A 12 15.87 10.49 11.19
C ALA A 12 17.19 10.10 10.52
N LYS A 13 17.92 9.13 11.10
CA LYS A 13 19.20 8.64 10.57
C LYS A 13 19.06 7.94 9.20
N SER A 14 17.93 7.28 8.97
CA SER A 14 17.57 6.69 7.69
C SER A 14 16.05 6.61 7.56
N VAL A 15 15.54 6.64 6.33
CA VAL A 15 14.12 6.51 6.02
C VAL A 15 14.00 5.52 4.86
N LYS A 16 13.18 4.48 5.03
CA LYS A 16 12.88 3.47 4.01
C LYS A 16 11.37 3.30 3.91
N VAL A 17 10.86 3.06 2.71
CA VAL A 17 9.43 2.78 2.49
C VAL A 17 9.24 1.29 2.24
N CYS A 18 8.28 0.71 2.96
CA CYS A 18 7.83 -0.67 2.78
C CYS A 18 6.34 -0.64 2.45
N THR A 19 5.91 -1.43 1.47
CA THR A 19 4.50 -1.66 1.20
C THR A 19 4.22 -3.15 1.10
N LEU A 20 3.06 -3.58 1.61
CA LEU A 20 2.59 -4.95 1.41
C LEU A 20 2.12 -5.16 -0.03
N LEU A 21 1.37 -4.21 -0.58
CA LEU A 21 0.79 -4.28 -1.92
C LEU A 21 1.26 -3.09 -2.74
N LEU A 22 1.80 -3.37 -3.92
CA LEU A 22 2.12 -2.38 -4.93
C LEU A 22 1.21 -2.60 -6.14
N LYS A 23 0.61 -1.53 -6.64
CA LYS A 23 -0.12 -1.50 -7.91
C LYS A 23 0.72 -0.71 -8.91
N PRO A 24 1.58 -1.34 -9.72
CA PRO A 24 2.53 -0.61 -10.57
C PRO A 24 1.85 0.41 -11.48
N GLU A 25 0.70 0.04 -12.06
CA GLU A 25 -0.09 0.90 -12.96
C GLU A 25 -0.75 2.11 -12.25
N ALA A 26 -0.87 2.07 -10.92
CA ALA A 26 -1.48 3.15 -10.13
C ALA A 26 -0.44 4.06 -9.46
N VAL A 27 0.86 3.81 -9.67
CA VAL A 27 1.93 4.66 -9.13
C VAL A 27 1.96 5.98 -9.91
N GLN A 28 1.71 7.09 -9.22
CA GLN A 28 1.67 8.43 -9.83
C GLN A 28 2.97 9.23 -9.69
N HIS A 29 3.86 8.79 -8.81
CA HIS A 29 5.09 9.50 -8.48
C HIS A 29 6.22 8.51 -8.35
N ASP A 30 7.40 8.93 -8.78
CA ASP A 30 8.61 8.18 -8.52
C ASP A 30 8.85 8.08 -7.01
N LEU A 31 8.87 6.86 -6.50
CA LEU A 31 9.01 6.54 -5.08
C LEU A 31 9.96 5.37 -4.93
N GLU A 32 11.08 5.62 -4.25
CA GLU A 32 12.02 4.57 -3.90
C GLU A 32 11.41 3.67 -2.81
N LEU A 33 10.96 2.48 -3.22
CA LEU A 33 10.44 1.44 -2.34
C LEU A 33 11.57 0.49 -1.98
N ALA A 34 11.92 0.43 -0.70
CA ALA A 34 12.95 -0.48 -0.21
C ALA A 34 12.44 -1.92 -0.13
N TYR A 35 11.14 -2.09 0.13
CA TYR A 35 10.52 -3.40 0.29
C TYR A 35 9.11 -3.40 -0.30
N VAL A 36 8.83 -4.40 -1.13
CA VAL A 36 7.52 -4.68 -1.71
C VAL A 36 7.15 -6.11 -1.36
N GLY A 37 5.97 -6.30 -0.75
CA GLY A 37 5.46 -7.65 -0.45
C GLY A 37 4.97 -8.35 -1.72
N PHE A 38 3.97 -7.77 -2.37
CA PHE A 38 3.35 -8.29 -3.59
C PHE A 38 3.05 -7.17 -4.57
N GLU A 39 3.31 -7.41 -5.85
CA GLU A 39 2.73 -6.64 -6.94
C GLU A 39 1.38 -7.23 -7.32
N ILE A 40 0.38 -6.38 -7.43
CA ILE A 40 -0.99 -6.79 -7.77
C ILE A 40 -1.53 -5.95 -8.94
N PRO A 41 -2.50 -6.47 -9.70
CA PRO A 41 -3.23 -5.69 -10.70
C PRO A 41 -3.93 -4.49 -10.09
N ASN A 42 -4.41 -3.58 -10.94
CA ASN A 42 -5.16 -2.41 -10.51
C ASN A 42 -6.62 -2.75 -10.10
N GLU A 43 -6.76 -3.60 -9.07
CA GLU A 43 -8.03 -4.09 -8.53
C GLU A 43 -8.32 -3.50 -7.15
N PHE A 44 -9.60 -3.30 -6.83
CA PHE A 44 -9.98 -2.95 -5.47
C PHE A 44 -9.89 -4.17 -4.54
N VAL A 45 -9.12 -4.03 -3.45
CA VAL A 45 -8.85 -5.09 -2.48
C VAL A 45 -9.19 -4.64 -1.07
N ILE A 46 -9.64 -5.58 -0.24
CA ILE A 46 -9.95 -5.39 1.18
C ILE A 46 -9.33 -6.51 2.03
N GLY A 47 -9.40 -6.38 3.35
CA GLY A 47 -8.85 -7.38 4.27
C GLY A 47 -7.42 -7.08 4.67
N TYR A 48 -6.92 -7.76 5.70
CA TYR A 48 -5.58 -7.55 6.23
C TYR A 48 -5.27 -6.06 6.54
N GLY A 49 -6.23 -5.36 7.12
CA GLY A 49 -6.16 -3.92 7.45
C GLY A 49 -6.76 -2.98 6.40
N LEU A 50 -6.92 -3.43 5.15
CA LEU A 50 -7.58 -2.68 4.06
C LEU A 50 -9.10 -2.72 4.23
N ASP A 51 -9.80 -1.64 3.89
CA ASP A 51 -11.24 -1.49 4.14
C ASP A 51 -12.06 -1.01 2.95
N TYR A 52 -13.36 -1.24 3.07
CA TYR A 52 -14.40 -0.57 2.31
C TYR A 52 -15.43 0.03 3.27
N ASN A 53 -15.57 1.36 3.29
CA ASN A 53 -16.44 2.10 4.21
C ASN A 53 -16.27 1.67 5.68
N GLY A 54 -15.02 1.51 6.12
CA GLY A 54 -14.67 1.10 7.48
C GLY A 54 -14.85 -0.39 7.77
N ARG A 55 -15.34 -1.19 6.81
CA ARG A 55 -15.57 -2.64 6.97
C ARG A 55 -14.47 -3.47 6.31
N GLY A 56 -14.27 -4.69 6.82
CA GLY A 56 -13.39 -5.69 6.19
C GLY A 56 -11.94 -5.69 6.69
N ARG A 57 -11.50 -4.72 7.50
CA ARG A 57 -10.11 -4.63 8.01
C ARG A 57 -9.64 -5.89 8.74
N ASN A 58 -10.56 -6.55 9.46
CA ASN A 58 -10.29 -7.69 10.32
C ASN A 58 -10.32 -9.04 9.59
N LEU A 59 -10.53 -9.07 8.27
CA LEU A 59 -10.44 -10.30 7.50
C LEU A 59 -8.99 -10.80 7.48
N GLY A 60 -8.79 -12.10 7.70
CA GLY A 60 -7.47 -12.72 7.87
C GLY A 60 -6.63 -12.85 6.60
N ALA A 61 -7.17 -12.45 5.45
CA ALA A 61 -6.51 -12.50 4.15
C ALA A 61 -6.87 -11.26 3.32
N ILE A 62 -6.27 -11.16 2.14
CA ILE A 62 -6.54 -10.12 1.15
C ILE A 62 -7.57 -10.67 0.17
N TYR A 63 -8.64 -9.91 -0.06
CA TYR A 63 -9.75 -10.29 -0.94
C TYR A 63 -9.90 -9.26 -2.04
N SER A 64 -10.13 -9.69 -3.27
CA SER A 64 -10.57 -8.84 -4.39
C SER A 64 -12.02 -9.16 -4.74
N ILE A 65 -12.69 -8.20 -5.38
CA ILE A 65 -14.04 -8.44 -5.91
C ILE A 65 -13.90 -9.21 -7.21
N VAL A 66 -14.40 -10.45 -7.22
CA VAL A 66 -14.61 -11.18 -8.46
C VAL A 66 -15.93 -10.71 -9.05
N ALA A 67 -15.87 -10.01 -10.18
CA ALA A 67 -17.09 -9.76 -10.95
C ALA A 67 -17.66 -11.13 -11.34
N ASN A 68 -18.87 -11.44 -10.86
CA ASN A 68 -19.62 -12.57 -11.40
C ASN A 68 -19.80 -12.29 -12.90
N LYS A 69 -19.13 -13.08 -13.73
CA LYS A 69 -19.51 -13.24 -15.13
C LYS A 69 -20.79 -14.06 -15.21
#